data_AF-E1NT46-F1
#
_entry.id   AF-E1NT46-F1
#
_cell.length_a   1.000
_cell.length_b   1.000
_cell.length_c   1.000
_cell.angle_alpha   90.00
_cell.angle_beta   90.00
_cell.angle_gamma   90.00
#
_symmetry.space_group_name_H-M   'P 1'
#
loop_
_entity.id
_entity.type
_entity.pdbx_description
1 polymer ?
#
loop_
_entity_poly.entity_id
_entity_poly.type
_entity_poly.pdbx_seq_one_letter_code
_entity_poly.pdbx_strand_id
1 'polypeptide(L)' 'MKESKIIFGQMIDYFRKQNNLTMEELGQKLGKATSSISRWVSGERYPKIEEIEQIAIFF' A
#
# COMPACT_ATOMS: atom_id res chain seq x y z
N MET A 1 3.00 9.10 26.43
CA MET A 1 2.15 8.92 25.23
C MET A 1 2.98 8.18 24.19
N LYS A 2 2.49 7.07 23.62
CA LYS A 2 3.16 6.46 22.46
C LYS A 2 2.88 7.35 21.25
N GLU A 3 3.90 7.96 20.67
CA GLU A 3 3.79 8.54 19.34
C GLU A 3 3.36 7.45 18.36
N SER A 4 2.21 7.64 17.71
CA SER A 4 1.77 6.76 16.64
C SER A 4 2.47 7.21 15.36
N LYS A 5 3.56 6.53 15.00
CA LYS A 5 4.26 6.78 13.74
C LYS A 5 3.44 6.21 12.59
N ILE A 6 2.86 7.08 11.77
CA ILE A 6 2.20 6.67 10.53
C ILE A 6 3.28 6.24 9.53
N ILE A 7 3.29 4.96 9.17
CA ILE A 7 4.14 4.42 8.11
C ILE A 7 3.21 3.96 6.99
N PHE A 8 3.08 4.78 5.94
CA PHE A 8 2.11 4.57 4.86
C PHE A 8 2.21 3.17 4.24
N GLY A 9 3.43 2.67 4.01
CA GLY A 9 3.68 1.31 3.54
C GLY A 9 3.05 0.22 4.41
N GLN A 10 3.12 0.37 5.74
CA GLN A 10 2.52 -0.58 6.68
C GLN A 10 0.99 -0.51 6.66
N MET A 11 0.41 0.66 6.38
CA MET A 11 -1.04 0.80 6.21
C MET A 11 -1.52 0.06 4.96
N ILE A 12 -0.80 0.17 3.84
CA ILE A 12 -1.09 -0.61 2.63
C ILE A 12 -1.07 -2.11 2.95
N ASP A 13 -0.03 -2.57 3.66
CA ASP A 13 0.12 -3.98 4.04
C ASP A 13 -0.99 -4.47 4.98
N TYR A 14 -1.43 -3.60 5.89
CA TYR A 14 -2.52 -3.87 6.80
C TYR A 14 -3.85 -4.01 6.04
N PHE A 15 -4.26 -3.00 5.27
CA PHE A 15 -5.55 -2.99 4.59
C PHE A 15 -5.67 -4.06 3.50
N ARG A 16 -4.59 -4.35 2.75
CA ARG A 16 -4.62 -5.46 1.78
C ARG A 16 -4.90 -6.80 2.47
N LYS A 17 -4.30 -7.04 3.65
CA LYS A 17 -4.48 -8.29 4.40
C LYS A 17 -5.89 -8.38 4.97
N GLN A 18 -6.47 -7.27 5.46
CA GLN A 18 -7.87 -7.21 5.89
C GLN A 18 -8.84 -7.55 4.75
N ASN A 19 -8.48 -7.22 3.51
CA ASN A 19 -9.24 -7.55 2.31
C ASN A 19 -8.86 -8.91 1.68
N ASN A 20 -8.05 -9.74 2.36
CA ASN A 20 -7.54 -11.01 1.85
C ASN A 20 -6.81 -10.92 0.50
N LEU A 21 -6.14 -9.79 0.25
CA LEU A 21 -5.37 -9.55 -0.98
C LEU A 21 -3.88 -9.84 -0.78
N THR A 22 -3.32 -10.61 -1.71
CA THR A 22 -1.87 -10.67 -1.95
C THR A 22 -1.36 -9.34 -2.52
N MET A 23 -0.04 -9.14 -2.51
CA MET A 23 0.55 -7.95 -3.15
C MET A 23 0.33 -7.95 -4.67
N GLU A 24 0.26 -9.12 -5.29
CA GLU A 24 0.00 -9.27 -6.71
C GLU A 24 -1.43 -8.87 -7.06
N GLU A 25 -2.43 -9.38 -6.32
CA GLU A 25 -3.83 -9.03 -6.54
C GLU A 25 -4.08 -7.54 -6.29
N LEU A 26 -3.48 -6.95 -5.25
CA LEU A 26 -3.56 -5.51 -5.03
C LEU A 26 -2.94 -4.73 -6.21
N GLY A 27 -1.78 -5.18 -6.69
CA GLY A 27 -1.15 -4.61 -7.87
C GLY A 27 -2.09 -4.64 -9.09
N GLN A 28 -2.68 -5.79 -9.38
CA GLN A 28 -3.64 -5.95 -10.48
C GLN A 28 -4.85 -5.02 -10.33
N LYS A 29 -5.42 -4.88 -9.13
CA LYS A 29 -6.55 -3.97 -8.86
C LYS A 29 -6.19 -2.50 -9.05
N LEU A 30 -4.97 -2.10 -8.73
CA LEU A 30 -4.48 -0.72 -8.87
C LEU A 30 -3.81 -0.45 -10.23
N GLY A 31 -3.71 -1.45 -11.12
CA GLY A 31 -2.97 -1.31 -12.38
C GLY A 31 -1.46 -1.11 -12.17
N LYS A 32 -0.88 -1.73 -11.13
CA LYS A 32 0.52 -1.61 -10.73
C LYS A 32 1.20 -2.98 -10.70
N ALA A 33 2.49 -3.01 -10.97
CA ALA A 33 3.28 -4.22 -10.80
C ALA A 33 3.40 -4.59 -9.31
N THR A 34 3.43 -5.89 -8.99
CA THR A 34 3.64 -6.43 -7.64
C THR A 34 4.88 -5.83 -6.95
N SER A 35 5.95 -5.58 -7.72
CA SER A 35 7.19 -4.95 -7.24
C SER A 35 7.01 -3.49 -6.79
N SER A 36 5.99 -2.79 -7.28
CA SER A 36 5.64 -1.44 -6.80
C SER A 36 4.99 -1.54 -5.42
N ILE A 37 4.02 -2.46 -5.27
CA ILE A 37 3.36 -2.71 -4.00
C ILE A 37 4.36 -3.15 -2.93
N SER A 38 5.25 -4.08 -3.26
CA SER A 38 6.28 -4.58 -2.34
C SER A 38 7.20 -3.46 -1.85
N ARG A 39 7.67 -2.57 -2.75
CA ARG A 39 8.52 -1.42 -2.38
C ARG A 39 7.81 -0.37 -1.55
N TRP A 40 6.50 -0.18 -1.76
CA TRP A 40 5.67 0.67 -0.91
C TRP A 40 5.55 0.10 0.49
N VAL A 41 5.22 -1.20 0.58
CA VAL A 41 5.07 -1.90 1.86
C VAL A 41 6.37 -1.93 2.66
N SER A 42 7.50 -2.18 2.02
CA SER A 42 8.82 -2.20 2.68
C SER A 42 9.33 -0.81 3.06
N GLY A 43 8.74 0.26 2.50
CA GLY A 43 9.20 1.63 2.67
C GLY A 43 10.46 1.96 1.86
N GLU A 44 10.91 1.06 0.98
CA GLU A 44 12.02 1.31 0.04
C GLU A 44 11.68 2.47 -0.90
N ARG A 45 10.42 2.56 -1.32
CA ARG A 45 9.91 3.64 -2.17
C ARG A 45 8.54 4.07 -1.68
N TYR A 46 8.26 5.37 -1.73
CA TYR A 46 6.93 5.88 -1.45
C TYR A 46 6.10 6.03 -2.75
N PRO A 47 4.79 5.75 -2.70
CA PRO A 47 3.88 6.05 -3.81
C PRO A 47 3.81 7.56 -4.07
N LYS A 48 3.60 7.93 -5.32
CA LYS A 48 3.33 9.33 -5.73
C LYS A 48 1.95 9.76 -5.27
N ILE A 49 1.67 11.07 -5.30
CA ILE A 49 0.39 11.63 -4.84
C ILE A 49 -0.83 11.00 -5.52
N GLU A 50 -0.76 10.81 -6.84
CA GLU A 50 -1.82 10.15 -7.63
C GLU A 50 -2.03 8.68 -7.19
N GLU A 51 -0.96 8.01 -6.79
CA GLU A 51 -1.00 6.61 -6.34
C GLU A 51 -1.54 6.53 -4.90
N ILE A 52 -1.22 7.51 -4.05
CA ILE A 52 -1.79 7.65 -2.71
C ILE A 52 -3.30 7.83 -2.80
N GLU A 53 -3.78 8.70 -3.70
CA GLU A 53 -5.21 8.91 -3.94
C GLU A 53 -5.90 7.63 -4.43
N GLN A 54 -5.30 6.92 -5.40
CA GLN A 54 -5.82 5.63 -5.86
C GLN A 54 -5.93 4.59 -4.73
N ILE A 55 -4.90 4.49 -3.88
CA ILE A 55 -4.89 3.59 -2.72
C ILE A 55 -5.97 3.98 -1.71
N ALA A 56 -6.15 5.27 -1.45
CA ALA A 56 -7.14 5.78 -0.50
C ALA A 56 -8.58 5.68 -1.01
N ILE A 57 -8.80 5.66 -2.32
CA ILE A 57 -10.11 5.38 -2.93
C ILE A 57 -10.41 3.88 -2.93
N PHE A 58 -9.38 3.05 -3.12
CA PHE A 58 -9.53 1.59 -3.20
C PHE A 58 -9.85 0.94 -1.85
N PHE A 59 -9.21 1.41 -0.77
CA PHE A 59 -9.41 0.91 0.60
C PHE A 59 -10.43 1.75 1.37
#